data_AF-A0A068N5L1-F1
#
_entry.id   AF-A0A068N5L1-F1
#
_cell.length_a   1.000
_cell.length_b   1.000
_cell.length_c   1.000
_cell.angle_alpha   90.00
_cell.angle_beta   90.00
_cell.angle_gamma   90.00
#
_symmetry.space_group_name_H-M   'P 1'
#
loop_
_entity.id
_entity.type
_entity.pdbx_description
1 polymer ?
#
loop_
_entity_poly.entity_id
_entity_poly.type
_entity_poly.pdbx_seq_one_letter_code
_entity_poly.pdbx_strand_id
1 'polypeptide(L)' 'MLDKITLQERILTIKEKRKFLEDLAAQPNLGILSLDVSQALGELDDLIEDFENTFPDA' A
#
# COMPACT_ATOMS: atom_id res chain seq x y z
N MET A 1 14.75 5.76 17.48
CA MET A 1 13.28 5.88 17.40
C MET A 1 12.97 6.41 16.00
N LEU A 2 12.05 5.81 15.26
CA LEU A 2 11.59 6.42 14.00
C LEU A 2 10.71 7.64 14.37
N ASP A 3 10.91 8.78 13.72
CA ASP A 3 10.08 9.96 13.96
C ASP A 3 8.83 9.98 13.06
N LYS A 4 7.85 10.81 13.41
CA LYS A 4 6.56 10.94 12.68
C LYS A 4 6.80 11.25 11.19
N ILE A 5 7.76 12.12 10.90
CA ILE A 5 8.09 12.55 9.54
C ILE A 5 8.57 11.36 8.70
N THR A 6 9.48 10.56 9.25
CA THR A 6 9.98 9.34 8.57
C THR A 6 8.85 8.34 8.31
N LEU A 7 7.88 8.21 9.21
CA LEU A 7 6.71 7.34 8.98
C LEU A 7 5.79 7.89 7.90
N GLN A 8 5.55 9.21 7.87
CA GLN A 8 4.78 9.87 6.80
C GLN A 8 5.43 9.69 5.43
N GLU A 9 6.75 9.88 5.30
CA GLU A 9 7.45 9.67 4.03
C GLU A 9 7.36 8.21 3.54
N ARG A 10 7.45 7.26 4.48
CA ARG A 10 7.28 5.84 4.17
C ARG A 10 5.86 5.51 3.73
N ILE A 11 4.84 6.10 4.36
CA ILE A 11 3.45 5.84 3.96
C ILE A 11 3.15 6.39 2.56
N LEU A 12 3.75 7.53 2.18
CA LEU A 12 3.66 8.07 0.82
C LEU A 12 4.27 7.10 -0.19
N THR A 13 5.45 6.58 0.11
CA THR A 13 6.12 5.56 -0.73
C THR A 13 5.26 4.30 -0.85
N ILE A 14 4.59 3.89 0.23
CA ILE A 14 3.69 2.73 0.23
C ILE A 14 2.46 2.98 -0.65
N LYS A 15 1.84 4.17 -0.56
CA LYS A 15 0.71 4.57 -1.41
C LYS A 15 1.08 4.56 -2.91
N GLU A 16 2.30 4.97 -3.25
CA GLU A 16 2.81 4.88 -4.64
C GLU A 16 2.95 3.42 -5.12
N LYS A 17 3.48 2.54 -4.27
CA LYS A 17 3.60 1.11 -4.58
C LYS A 17 2.23 0.43 -4.71
N ARG A 18 1.28 0.79 -3.84
CA ARG A 18 -0.11 0.36 -3.95
C ARG A 18 -0.70 0.74 -5.31
N LYS A 19 -0.52 1.98 -5.73
CA LYS A 19 -0.97 2.44 -7.05
C LYS A 19 -0.37 1.61 -8.19
N PHE A 20 0.92 1.29 -8.13
CA PHE A 20 1.55 0.41 -9.11
C PHE A 20 0.88 -0.98 -9.14
N LEU A 21 0.54 -1.55 -7.98
CA LEU A 21 -0.13 -2.85 -7.90
C LEU A 21 -1.58 -2.78 -8.41
N GLU A 22 -2.29 -1.67 -8.24
CA GLU A 22 -3.61 -1.46 -8.85
C GLU A 22 -3.52 -1.46 -10.38
N ASP A 23 -2.55 -0.73 -10.93
CA ASP A 23 -2.31 -0.69 -12.38
C ASP A 23 -1.93 -2.07 -12.92
N LEU A 24 -1.14 -2.84 -12.14
CA LEU A 24 -0.78 -4.22 -12.47
C LEU A 24 -1.99 -5.15 -12.41
N ALA A 25 -2.85 -5.04 -11.39
CA ALA A 25 -4.07 -5.84 -11.24
C ALA A 25 -5.06 -5.63 -12.40
N ALA A 26 -5.06 -4.44 -13.00
CA ALA A 26 -5.89 -4.12 -14.15
C ALA A 26 -5.39 -4.76 -15.47
N GLN A 27 -4.15 -5.27 -15.50
CA GLN A 27 -3.62 -5.90 -16.72
C GLN A 27 -4.25 -7.27 -16.97
N PRO A 28 -4.56 -7.61 -18.23
CA PRO A 28 -4.98 -8.96 -18.56
C PRO A 28 -3.80 -9.94 -18.42
N ASN A 29 -4.11 -11.21 -18.17
CA ASN A 29 -3.15 -12.33 -18.19
C ASN A 29 -2.07 -12.33 -17.09
N LEU A 30 -2.36 -11.81 -15.89
CA LEU A 30 -1.48 -11.96 -14.72
C LEU A 30 -1.27 -13.43 -14.30
N GLY A 31 -2.19 -14.33 -14.67
CA GLY A 31 -2.11 -15.74 -14.32
C GLY A 31 -2.04 -15.93 -12.80
N ILE A 32 -1.07 -16.73 -12.35
CA ILE A 32 -0.87 -17.04 -10.92
C ILE A 32 -0.55 -15.80 -10.07
N LEU A 33 0.03 -14.77 -10.65
CA LEU A 33 0.41 -13.54 -9.94
C LEU A 33 -0.81 -12.71 -9.51
N SER A 34 -1.99 -12.96 -10.09
CA SER A 34 -3.23 -12.25 -9.76
C SER A 34 -3.61 -12.41 -8.28
N LEU A 35 -3.43 -13.61 -7.73
CA LEU A 35 -3.70 -13.88 -6.32
C LEU A 35 -2.74 -13.09 -5.43
N ASP A 36 -1.44 -13.16 -5.72
CA ASP A 36 -0.41 -12.49 -4.93
C ASP A 36 -0.57 -10.96 -4.98
N VAL A 37 -0.91 -10.39 -6.14
CA VAL A 37 -1.17 -8.95 -6.30
C VAL A 37 -2.42 -8.53 -5.52
N SER A 38 -3.48 -9.33 -5.55
CA SER A 38 -4.70 -9.05 -4.79
C SER A 38 -4.45 -9.11 -3.28
N GLN A 39 -3.65 -10.08 -2.83
CA GLN A 39 -3.24 -10.20 -1.43
C GLN A 39 -2.38 -9.02 -0.98
N ALA A 40 -1.37 -8.67 -1.78
CA ALA A 40 -0.50 -7.54 -1.49
C ALA A 40 -1.28 -6.21 -1.43
N LEU A 41 -2.25 -6.00 -2.33
CA LEU A 41 -3.13 -4.83 -2.27
C LEU A 41 -3.89 -4.74 -0.95
N GLY A 42 -4.48 -5.86 -0.49
CA GLY A 42 -5.16 -5.92 0.80
C GLY A 42 -4.24 -5.61 1.98
N GLU A 43 -3.04 -6.19 2.01
CA GLU A 43 -2.06 -5.89 3.08
C GLU A 43 -1.61 -4.43 3.08
N LEU A 44 -1.49 -3.80 1.91
CA LEU A 44 -1.16 -2.39 1.82
C LEU A 44 -2.34 -1.49 2.22
N ASP A 45 -3.58 -1.88 1.90
CA ASP A 45 -4.80 -1.19 2.34
C ASP A 45 -4.89 -1.19 3.87
N ASP A 46 -4.76 -2.36 4.50
CA ASP A 46 -4.79 -2.50 5.96
C ASP A 46 -3.68 -1.65 6.62
N LEU A 47 -2.47 -1.67 6.07
CA LEU A 47 -1.34 -0.89 6.60
C LEU A 47 -1.57 0.63 6.47
N ILE A 48 -2.17 1.08 5.37
CA ILE A 48 -2.49 2.49 5.16
C ILE A 48 -3.60 2.92 6.14
N GLU A 49 -4.65 2.11 6.28
CA GLU A 49 -5.74 2.37 7.22
C GLU A 49 -5.22 2.47 8.67
N ASP A 50 -4.38 1.53 9.10
CA ASP A 50 -3.76 1.55 10.42
C ASP A 50 -2.93 2.82 10.66
N PHE A 51 -2.18 3.26 9.64
CA PHE A 51 -1.42 4.50 9.71
C PHE A 51 -2.34 5.71 9.86
N GLU A 52 -3.39 5.82 9.04
CA GLU A 52 -4.34 6.93 9.05
C GLU A 52 -5.12 7.00 10.37
N ASN A 53 -5.51 5.86 10.92
CA ASN A 53 -6.14 5.76 12.23
C ASN A 53 -5.19 6.14 13.37
N THR A 54 -3.90 5.81 13.26
CA THR A 54 -2.89 6.15 14.27
C THR A 54 -2.48 7.62 14.21
N PHE A 55 -2.47 8.21 13.02
CA PHE A 55 -2.03 9.58 12.77
C PHE A 55 -3.07 10.36 11.95
N PRO A 56 -4.24 10.71 12.54
CA PRO A 56 -5.32 11.38 11.82
C PRO A 56 -4.97 12.79 11.31
N ASP A 57 -3.99 13.44 11.92
CA ASP A 57 -3.46 14.76 11.54
C ASP A 57 -2.13 14.66 10.76
N ALA A 58 -1.93 13.58 10.02
CA ALA A 58 -0.72 13.35 9.21
C ALA A 58 -0.79 14.02 7.84
#